data_AF-A0A520CRX1-F1
#
_entry.id   AF-A0A520CRX1-F1
#
_cell.length_a   1.000
_cell.length_b   1.000
_cell.length_c   1.000
_cell.angle_alpha   90.00
_cell.angle_beta   90.00
_cell.angle_gamma   90.00
#
_symmetry.space_group_name_H-M   'P 1'
#
loop_
_entity.id
_entity.type
_entity.pdbx_description
1 polymer ?
#
loop_
_entity_poly.entity_id
_entity_poly.type
_entity_poly.pdbx_seq_one_letter_code
_entity_poly.pdbx_strand_id
1 'polypeptide(L)' 'MKIIISTLITAVILFANFGIDKQQNKSKELTIDPVCKMKIDPKSKTIVNYVYEKIEYTFCSDVCKKSFIKKPIKYIKKQK' A
#
# COMPACT_ATOMS: atom_id res chain seq x y z
N MET A 1 31.28 -49.55 11.98
CA MET A 1 29.85 -49.21 12.18
C MET A 1 29.70 -47.68 12.21
N LYS A 2 29.74 -47.02 11.04
CA LYS A 2 29.93 -45.56 10.96
C LYS A 2 29.41 -44.98 9.64
N ILE A 3 28.33 -45.54 9.08
CA ILE A 3 27.89 -45.17 7.72
C ILE A 3 26.36 -44.95 7.59
N ILE A 4 25.54 -45.33 8.57
CA ILE A 4 24.07 -45.25 8.45
C ILE A 4 23.43 -43.99 9.06
N ILE A 5 24.19 -43.15 9.77
CA ILE A 5 23.63 -41.98 10.49
C ILE A 5 23.80 -40.68 9.66
N SER A 6 24.73 -40.65 8.69
CA SER A 6 25.04 -39.46 7.88
C SER A 6 23.96 -39.12 6.84
N THR A 7 23.28 -40.13 6.29
CA THR A 7 22.28 -39.95 5.22
C THR A 7 20.90 -39.52 5.73
N LEU A 8 20.57 -39.78 6.99
CA LEU A 8 19.31 -39.30 7.60
C LEU A 8 19.38 -37.81 7.95
N ILE A 9 20.57 -37.32 8.30
CA ILE A 9 20.77 -35.92 8.72
C ILE A 9 20.64 -34.96 7.53
N THR A 10 21.09 -35.35 6.33
CA THR A 10 20.97 -34.51 5.13
C THR A 10 19.53 -34.34 4.65
N ALA A 11 18.67 -35.36 4.81
CA ALA A 11 17.26 -35.27 4.44
C ALA A 11 16.52 -34.22 5.28
N VAL A 12 16.75 -34.18 6.59
CA VAL A 12 16.10 -33.22 7.51
C VAL A 12 16.48 -31.77 7.20
N ILE A 13 17.74 -31.53 6.81
CA ILE A 13 18.24 -30.19 6.44
C ILE A 13 17.55 -29.67 5.16
N LEU A 14 17.20 -30.56 4.22
CA LEU A 14 16.45 -30.18 3.01
C LEU A 14 15.02 -29.71 3.33
N PHE A 15 14.35 -30.34 4.31
CA PHE A 15 12.98 -29.99 4.70
C PHE A 15 12.90 -28.73 5.57
N ALA A 16 13.92 -28.42 6.37
CA ALA A 16 13.93 -27.26 7.26
C ALA A 16 14.06 -25.89 6.53
N ASN A 17 14.46 -25.88 5.25
CA ASN A 17 14.46 -24.68 4.42
C ASN A 17 13.07 -24.29 3.90
N PHE A 18 12.03 -25.09 4.14
CA PHE A 18 10.62 -24.71 3.88
C PHE A 18 10.11 -23.80 5.01
N GLY A 19 10.88 -22.76 5.28
CA GLY A 19 10.68 -21.81 6.36
C GLY A 19 9.96 -20.57 5.87
N ILE A 20 8.85 -20.28 6.55
CA ILE A 20 8.36 -18.94 6.83
C ILE A 20 7.77 -18.21 5.61
N ASP A 21 6.48 -18.49 5.33
CA ASP A 21 5.58 -17.48 4.78
C ASP A 21 5.54 -16.32 5.77
N LYS A 22 6.46 -15.37 5.62
CA LYS A 22 6.30 -14.04 6.19
C LYS A 22 5.11 -13.44 5.46
N GLN A 23 3.90 -13.64 5.99
CA GLN A 23 2.79 -12.75 5.69
C GLN A 23 3.22 -11.35 6.10
N GLN A 24 3.81 -10.65 5.13
CA GLN A 24 4.19 -9.27 5.22
C GLN A 24 2.92 -8.51 5.60
N ASN A 25 2.92 -8.00 6.82
CA ASN A 25 1.94 -7.05 7.28
C ASN A 25 2.18 -5.76 6.47
N LYS A 26 1.66 -5.74 5.24
CA LYS A 26 1.80 -4.64 4.28
C LYS A 26 0.94 -3.52 4.83
N SER A 27 1.57 -2.61 5.59
CA SER A 27 0.97 -1.37 6.05
C SER A 27 0.29 -0.71 4.85
N LYS A 28 -1.03 -0.70 4.88
CA LYS A 28 -1.87 -0.17 3.81
C LYS A 28 -1.52 1.30 3.68
N GLU A 29 -0.82 1.68 2.61
CA GLU A 29 -0.46 3.06 2.35
C GLU A 29 -1.75 3.82 2.01
N LEU A 30 -2.33 4.46 3.03
CA LEU A 30 -3.54 5.25 2.89
C LEU A 30 -3.16 6.64 2.38
N THR A 31 -3.83 7.11 1.33
CA THR A 31 -3.65 8.48 0.84
C THR A 31 -4.65 9.41 1.51
N ILE A 32 -4.40 10.71 1.55
CA ILE A 32 -5.26 11.69 2.23
C ILE A 32 -6.00 12.54 1.19
N ASP A 33 -7.33 12.62 1.32
CA ASP A 33 -8.14 13.54 0.52
C ASP A 33 -7.77 15.01 0.82
N PRO A 34 -7.33 15.82 -0.16
CA PRO A 34 -6.95 17.22 0.09
C PRO A 34 -8.11 18.12 0.55
N VAL A 35 -9.35 17.73 0.27
CA VAL A 35 -10.56 18.51 0.56
C VAL A 35 -11.13 18.16 1.93
N CYS A 36 -11.39 16.87 2.19
CA CYS A 36 -12.02 16.42 3.44
C CYS A 36 -11.05 15.86 4.48
N LYS A 37 -9.78 15.63 4.11
CA LYS A 37 -8.72 15.03 4.95
C LYS A 37 -9.01 13.60 5.42
N MET A 38 -9.97 12.92 4.78
CA MET A 38 -10.23 11.52 5.07
C MET A 38 -9.09 10.66 4.52
N LYS A 39 -8.75 9.60 5.26
CA LYS A 39 -7.83 8.56 4.78
C LYS A 39 -8.56 7.70 3.76
N ILE A 40 -7.99 7.60 2.57
CA ILE A 40 -8.50 6.86 1.44
C ILE A 40 -7.61 5.63 1.26
N ASP A 41 -8.26 4.48 1.15
CA ASP A 41 -7.59 3.29 0.65
C ASP A 41 -7.43 3.39 -0.87
N PRO A 42 -6.21 3.39 -1.42
CA PRO A 42 -5.99 3.41 -2.86
C PRO A 42 -6.57 2.18 -3.58
N LYS A 43 -6.90 1.11 -2.86
CA LYS A 43 -7.60 -0.07 -3.42
C LYS A 43 -9.11 0.04 -3.43
N SER A 44 -9.68 1.11 -2.87
CA SER A 44 -11.13 1.31 -2.87
C SER A 44 -11.62 1.60 -4.29
N LYS A 45 -12.69 0.92 -4.72
CA LYS A 45 -13.28 1.10 -6.05
C LYS A 45 -13.96 2.45 -6.24
N THR A 46 -14.24 3.18 -5.16
CA THR A 46 -15.03 4.42 -5.17
C THR A 46 -14.17 5.68 -5.19
N ILE A 47 -12.84 5.55 -5.29
CA ILE A 47 -11.92 6.68 -5.29
C ILE A 47 -11.89 7.34 -6.66
N VAL A 48 -11.59 8.64 -6.67
CA VAL A 48 -11.50 9.43 -7.90
C VAL A 48 -10.13 10.06 -7.97
N ASN A 49 -9.41 9.83 -9.06
CA ASN A 49 -8.11 10.46 -9.31
C ASN A 49 -8.24 11.67 -10.25
N TYR A 50 -7.36 12.65 -10.08
CA TYR A 50 -7.25 13.80 -10.94
C TYR A 50 -5.82 14.34 -10.95
N VAL A 51 -5.29 14.59 -12.14
CA VAL A 51 -3.97 15.18 -12.31
C VAL A 51 -4.10 16.70 -12.40
N TYR A 52 -3.38 17.40 -11.54
CA TYR A 52 -3.29 18.86 -11.53
C TYR A 52 -1.82 19.26 -11.40
N GLU A 53 -1.32 20.11 -12.29
CA GLU A 53 0.10 20.55 -12.30
C GLU A 53 1.12 19.39 -12.28
N LYS A 54 0.83 18.30 -13.02
CA LYS A 54 1.64 17.07 -13.08
C LYS A 54 1.71 16.28 -11.76
N ILE A 55 0.87 16.60 -10.79
CA ILE A 55 0.70 15.86 -9.53
C ILE A 55 -0.64 15.13 -9.56
N GLU A 56 -0.65 13.84 -9.24
CA GLU A 56 -1.87 13.06 -9.10
C GLU A 56 -2.47 13.26 -7.70
N TYR A 57 -3.73 13.66 -7.65
CA TYR A 57 -4.51 13.80 -6.43
C TYR A 57 -5.65 12.77 -6.41
N THR A 58 -5.83 12.11 -5.27
CA THR A 58 -6.92 11.16 -5.04
C THR A 58 -7.98 11.75 -4.11
N PHE A 59 -9.24 11.52 -4.45
CA PHE A 59 -10.41 12.03 -3.73
C PHE A 59 -11.34 10.88 -3.35
N CYS A 60 -12.04 11.03 -2.23
CA CYS A 60 -12.96 10.02 -1.73
C CYS A 60 -14.27 9.95 -2.54
N SER A 61 -14.55 10.99 -3.33
CA SER A 61 -15.75 11.12 -4.15
C SER A 61 -15.57 12.18 -5.23
N ASP A 62 -16.46 12.16 -6.23
CA ASP A 62 -16.54 13.20 -7.25
C ASP A 62 -16.84 14.60 -6.68
N VAL A 63 -17.55 14.67 -5.55
CA VAL A 63 -17.88 15.94 -4.90
C VAL A 63 -16.61 16.62 -4.38
N CYS A 64 -15.70 15.85 -3.79
CA CYS A 64 -14.39 16.33 -3.35
C CYS A 64 -13.53 16.78 -4.53
N LYS A 65 -13.46 15.98 -5.61
CA LYS A 65 -12.78 16.40 -6.85
C LYS A 65 -13.33 17.71 -7.41
N LYS A 66 -14.65 17.85 -7.54
CA LYS A 66 -15.29 19.09 -8.04
C LYS A 66 -14.98 20.29 -7.16
N SER A 67 -14.93 20.09 -5.84
CA SER A 67 -14.56 21.14 -4.88
C SER A 67 -13.11 21.56 -5.04
N PHE A 68 -12.21 20.59 -5.24
CA PHE A 68 -10.80 20.84 -5.54
C PHE A 68 -10.62 21.63 -6.83
N ILE A 69 -11.23 21.20 -7.94
CA ILE A 69 -11.13 21.87 -9.25
C ILE A 69 -11.60 23.33 -9.18
N LYS A 70 -12.63 23.65 -8.39
CA LYS A 70 -13.11 25.03 -8.21
C LYS A 70 -12.08 25.93 -7.53
N LYS A 71 -11.27 25.39 -6.61
CA LYS A 71 -10.35 26.18 -5.77
C LYS A 71 -9.07 25.39 -5.42
N PRO A 72 -8.25 24.94 -6.38
CA PRO A 72 -7.15 24.00 -6.13
C PRO A 72 -6.09 24.60 -5.20
N ILE A 73 -5.77 25.88 -5.41
CA ILE A 73 -4.82 26.66 -4.61
C ILE A 73 -5.17 26.64 -3.11
N LYS A 74 -6.45 26.58 -2.74
CA LYS A 74 -6.90 26.53 -1.33
C LYS A 74 -6.47 25.24 -0.63
N TYR A 75 -6.44 24.13 -1.37
CA TYR A 75 -6.17 22.80 -0.83
C TYR A 75 -4.69 22.43 -0.93
N ILE A 76 -3.99 22.94 -1.96
CA ILE A 76 -2.56 22.67 -2.19
C ILE A 76 -1.67 23.46 -1.23
N LYS A 77 -2.05 24.70 -0.87
CA LYS A 77 -1.27 25.57 0.03
C LYS A 77 -1.03 25.04 1.45
N LYS A 78 -1.66 23.93 1.84
CA LYS A 78 -1.60 23.37 3.19
C LYS A 78 -0.64 22.18 3.34
N GLN A 79 0.06 21.79 2.28
CA GLN A 79 1.10 20.76 2.36
C GLN A 79 2.47 21.45 2.45
N LYS A 80 2.84 21.86 3.65
CA LYS A 80 4.19 22.28 4.02
C LYS A 80 4.59 21.52 5.27
#